data_AF-A0A258CUS6-F1
#
_entry.id   AF-A0A258CUS6-F1
#
_cell.length_a   1.000
_cell.length_b   1.000
_cell.length_c   1.000
_cell.angle_alpha   90.00
_cell.angle_beta   90.00
_cell.angle_gamma   90.00
#
_symmetry.space_group_name_H-M   'P 1'
#
loop_
_entity.id
_entity.type
_entity.pdbx_description
1 polymer ?
#
loop_
_entity_poly.entity_id
_entity_poly.type
_entity_poly.pdbx_seq_one_letter_code
_entity_poly.pdbx_strand_id
1 'polypeptide(L)' 'MPPLPMIAVSANVAEGDRAAALAAGMDDCLAKPLDRAALQRWLDRVAAPQPIDRSA' A
#
# COMPACT_ATOMS: atom_id res chain seq x y z
N MET A 1 -3.91 8.56 16.77
CA MET A 1 -2.88 8.54 15.71
C MET A 1 -3.59 8.13 14.43
N PRO A 2 -3.40 8.79 13.29
CA PRO A 2 -3.99 8.33 12.03
C PRO A 2 -3.46 6.92 11.68
N PRO A 3 -4.27 6.07 11.01
CA PRO A 3 -3.82 4.75 10.59
C PRO A 3 -2.63 4.88 9.62
N LEU A 4 -1.61 4.03 9.81
CA LEU A 4 -0.45 3.98 8.94
C LEU A 4 -0.84 3.28 7.63
N PRO A 5 -0.69 3.92 6.45
CA PRO A 5 -1.01 3.28 5.18
C PRO A 5 -0.13 2.06 4.91
N MET A 6 -0.73 0.93 4.55
CA MET A 6 -0.06 -0.34 4.28
C MET A 6 -0.51 -0.93 2.95
N ILE A 7 0.45 -1.36 2.14
CA ILE A 7 0.18 -2.04 0.87
C ILE A 7 0.94 -3.36 0.80
N ALA A 8 0.23 -4.42 0.40
CA ALA A 8 0.84 -5.71 0.16
C ALA A 8 1.50 -5.74 -1.24
N VAL A 9 2.64 -6.42 -1.36
CA VAL A 9 3.28 -6.68 -2.66
C VAL A 9 3.49 -8.19 -2.82
N SER A 10 2.74 -8.82 -3.71
CA SER A 10 2.68 -10.27 -3.85
C SER A 10 3.31 -10.78 -5.16
N ALA A 11 3.97 -11.94 -5.12
CA ALA A 11 4.50 -12.60 -6.33
C ALA A 11 3.42 -13.26 -7.19
N ASN A 12 2.29 -13.58 -6.58
CA ASN A 12 1.11 -14.14 -7.20
C ASN A 12 -0.04 -13.19 -6.89
N VAL A 13 -0.61 -12.53 -7.87
CA VAL A 13 -1.83 -11.74 -7.66
C VAL A 13 -2.96 -12.51 -8.30
N ALA A 14 -3.31 -13.63 -7.67
CA ALA A 14 -4.63 -14.19 -7.85
C ALA A 14 -5.64 -13.28 -7.12
N GLU A 15 -6.88 -13.21 -7.60
CA GLU A 15 -7.96 -12.46 -6.96
C GLU A 15 -8.07 -12.76 -5.45
N GLY A 16 -7.81 -14.02 -5.07
CA GLY A 16 -7.80 -14.49 -3.67
C GLY A 16 -6.68 -13.88 -2.82
N ASP A 17 -5.51 -13.61 -3.38
CA ASP A 17 -4.38 -13.01 -2.66
C ASP A 17 -4.68 -11.55 -2.30
N ARG A 18 -5.37 -10.83 -3.21
CA ARG A 18 -5.83 -9.47 -2.95
C ARG A 18 -6.91 -9.45 -1.87
N ALA A 19 -7.90 -10.33 -1.95
CA ALA A 19 -8.95 -10.43 -0.95
C ALA A 19 -8.39 -10.76 0.45
N ALA A 20 -7.44 -11.69 0.54
CA ALA A 20 -6.77 -12.04 1.79
C ALA A 20 -5.97 -10.88 2.39
N ALA A 21 -5.24 -10.11 1.57
CA ALA A 21 -4.51 -8.94 2.03
C ALA A 21 -5.43 -7.86 2.62
N LEU A 22 -6.56 -7.58 1.96
CA LEU A 22 -7.56 -6.63 2.45
C LEU A 22 -8.20 -7.12 3.75
N ALA A 23 -8.56 -8.40 3.84
CA ALA A 23 -9.11 -8.99 5.06
C ALA A 23 -8.13 -8.96 6.24
N ALA A 24 -6.82 -8.99 5.97
CA ALA A 24 -5.76 -8.87 6.96
C ALA A 24 -5.51 -7.42 7.42
N GLY A 25 -6.22 -6.42 6.86
CA GLY A 25 -6.10 -5.02 7.25
C GLY A 25 -5.11 -4.19 6.41
N MET A 26 -4.73 -4.69 5.22
CA MET A 26 -3.98 -3.88 4.24
C MET A 26 -4.93 -2.96 3.47
N ASP A 27 -4.45 -1.82 3.01
CA ASP A 27 -5.25 -0.87 2.22
C ASP A 27 -5.34 -1.28 0.73
N ASP A 28 -4.32 -1.97 0.21
CA ASP A 28 -4.31 -2.47 -1.17
C ASP A 28 -3.28 -3.60 -1.36
N CYS A 29 -3.24 -4.16 -2.56
CA CYS A 29 -2.26 -5.17 -2.96
C CYS A 29 -1.77 -4.94 -4.40
N LEU A 30 -0.45 -4.99 -4.63
CA LEU A 30 0.19 -4.90 -5.94
C LEU A 30 0.94 -6.18 -6.29
N ALA A 31 1.04 -6.46 -7.59
CA ALA A 31 1.78 -7.61 -8.11
C ALA A 31 3.28 -7.33 -8.24
N LYS A 32 4.08 -8.39 -8.12
CA LYS A 32 5.45 -8.47 -8.62
C LYS A 32 5.43 -9.04 -10.05
N PRO A 33 6.29 -8.56 -10.97
CA PRO A 33 7.19 -7.42 -10.81
C PRO A 33 6.40 -6.11 -10.64
N LEU A 34 6.89 -5.24 -9.76
CA LEU A 34 6.16 -4.05 -9.34
C LEU A 34 6.03 -3.04 -10.49
N ASP A 35 4.80 -2.78 -10.93
CA ASP A 35 4.52 -1.71 -11.87
C ASP A 35 4.71 -0.35 -11.16
N ARG A 36 5.69 0.42 -11.65
CA ARG A 36 5.99 1.78 -11.16
C ARG A 36 4.78 2.70 -11.23
N ALA A 37 3.98 2.60 -12.29
CA ALA A 37 2.80 3.45 -12.44
C ALA A 37 1.72 3.10 -11.41
N ALA A 38 1.53 1.81 -11.12
CA ALA A 38 0.61 1.35 -10.08
C ALA A 38 1.05 1.77 -8.68
N LEU A 39 2.35 1.66 -8.38
CA LEU A 39 2.91 2.15 -7.12
C LEU A 39 2.73 3.66 -6.99
N GLN A 40 3.08 4.44 -8.02
CA GLN A 40 2.93 5.90 -7.98
C GLN A 40 1.50 6.31 -7.72
N ARG A 41 0.52 5.68 -8.41
CA ARG A 41 -0.90 5.93 -8.15
C ARG A 41 -1.31 5.62 -6.71
N TRP A 42 -0.74 4.61 -6.06
CA TRP A 42 -1.03 4.32 -4.66
C TRP A 42 -0.39 5.35 -3.73
N LEU A 43 0.87 5.70 -3.98
CA LEU A 43 1.58 6.75 -3.23
C LEU A 43 0.83 8.08 -3.31
N ASP A 44 0.38 8.49 -4.50
CA ASP A 44 -0.38 9.73 -4.69
C ASP A 44 -1.71 9.72 -3.92
N ARG A 45 -2.32 8.54 -3.72
CA ARG A 45 -3.54 8.39 -2.91
C ARG A 45 -3.29 8.56 -1.42
N VAL A 46 -2.15 8.09 -0.92
CA VAL A 46 -1.87 8.03 0.53
C VAL A 46 -0.96 9.16 1.03
N ALA A 47 -0.29 9.86 0.11
CA ALA A 47 0.56 11.01 0.42
C ALA A 47 -0.31 12.22 0.80
N ALA A 48 -0.85 12.21 2.02
CA ALA A 48 -1.18 13.45 2.70
C ALA A 48 0.14 14.16 3.06
N PRO A 49 0.23 15.51 2.96
CA PRO A 49 1.35 16.24 3.51
C PRO A 49 1.35 16.10 5.03
N GLN A 50 2.04 15.09 5.55
CA GLN A 50 2.32 14.98 6.97
C GLN A 50 3.62 15.74 7.24
N PRO A 51 3.63 16.72 8.15
CA PRO A 51 4.87 17.28 8.67
C PRO A 51 5.71 16.12 9.18
N ILE A 52 6.93 15.97 8.67
CA ILE A 52 7.90 15.04 9.25
C ILE A 52 8.29 15.64 10.59
N ASP A 53 7.63 15.20 11.67
CA ASP A 53 8.05 15.53 13.02
C ASP A 53 9.41 14.85 13.26
N ARG A 54 10.48 15.64 13.19
CA ARG A 54 11.85 15.24 13.53
C ARG A 54 12.18 15.56 14.99
N SER A 55 11.25 15.32 15.91
CA SER A 55 11.55 15.34 17.33
C SER A 55 12.55 14.23 17.65
N ALA A 56 13.79 14.65 17.89
CA ALA A 56 14.93 13.85 18.32
C ALA A 56 14.82 13.44 19.80
#